data_AF-A0A1D2I5W9-F1
#
_entry.id   AF-A0A1D2I5W9-F1
#
_cell.length_a   1.000
_cell.length_b   1.000
_cell.length_c   1.000
_cell.angle_alpha   90.00
_cell.angle_beta   90.00
_cell.angle_gamma   90.00
#
_symmetry.space_group_name_H-M   'P 1'
#
loop_
_entity.id
_entity.type
_entity.pdbx_description
1 polymer ?
#
loop_
_entity_poly.entity_id
_entity_poly.type
_entity_poly.pdbx_seq_one_letter_code
_entity_poly.pdbx_strand_id
1 'polypeptide(L)' 'MVGRTESAFSTVKLRTKVTRGAGSPAAALAMVFKLVESAQARWRAITGAHLVPLVRTSVRFESGVLAERSRGAA' A
#
# COMPACT_ATOMS: atom_id res chain seq x y z
N MET A 1 11.39 -10.19 -1.57
CA MET A 1 11.57 -9.07 -0.61
C MET A 1 10.29 -8.26 -0.61
N VAL A 2 9.37 -8.53 0.32
CA VAL A 2 8.07 -7.83 0.40
C VAL A 2 8.32 -6.43 0.95
N GLY A 3 7.88 -5.40 0.23
CA GLY A 3 8.12 -4.01 0.59
C GLY A 3 7.53 -3.66 1.95
N ARG A 4 8.16 -2.72 2.66
CA ARG A 4 7.73 -2.27 4.00
C ARG A 4 6.27 -1.77 4.01
N THR A 5 5.76 -1.32 2.86
CA THR A 5 4.36 -0.94 2.64
C THR A 5 3.42 -2.14 2.68
N GLU A 6 3.71 -3.22 1.96
CA GLU A 6 2.91 -4.47 1.95
C GLU A 6 2.90 -5.16 3.32
N SER A 7 4.02 -5.09 4.06
CA SER A 7 4.14 -5.58 5.44
C SER A 7 3.24 -4.82 6.43
N ALA A 8 3.10 -3.49 6.26
CA ALA A 8 2.29 -2.70 7.17
C ALA A 8 0.78 -2.79 6.89
N PHE A 9 0.36 -2.99 5.63
CA PHE A 9 -1.04 -3.31 5.34
C PHE A 9 -1.43 -4.71 5.83
N SER A 10 -0.47 -5.63 5.97
CA SER A 10 -0.72 -6.98 6.47
C SER A 10 -1.19 -6.99 7.93
N THR A 11 -0.66 -6.11 8.80
CA THR A 11 -1.14 -6.00 10.19
C THR A 11 -2.55 -5.42 10.28
N VAL A 12 -2.85 -4.41 9.46
CA VAL A 12 -4.21 -3.83 9.37
C VAL A 12 -5.18 -4.92 8.91
N LYS A 13 -4.87 -5.61 7.80
CA LYS A 13 -5.71 -6.69 7.24
C LYS A 13 -5.95 -7.84 8.24
N LEU A 14 -4.93 -8.22 9.01
CA LEU A 14 -5.04 -9.24 10.05
C LEU A 14 -5.98 -8.81 11.17
N ARG A 15 -5.81 -7.59 11.71
CA ARG A 15 -6.65 -7.04 12.77
C ARG A 15 -8.09 -6.84 12.32
N THR A 16 -8.32 -6.34 11.12
CA THR A 16 -9.67 -6.17 10.54
C THR A 16 -10.37 -7.51 10.30
N LYS A 17 -9.62 -8.58 10.00
CA LYS A 17 -10.19 -9.93 9.88
C LYS A 17 -10.66 -10.46 11.23
N VAL A 18 -9.89 -10.23 12.30
CA VAL A 18 -10.23 -10.65 13.68
C VAL A 18 -11.42 -9.87 14.24
N THR A 19 -11.61 -8.61 13.83
CA THR A 19 -12.69 -7.75 14.34
C THR A 19 -13.96 -7.80 13.47
N ARG A 20 -13.94 -8.57 12.38
CA ARG A 20 -15.11 -8.78 11.52
C ARG A 20 -16.18 -9.56 12.30
N GLY A 21 -17.28 -8.89 12.64
CA GLY A 21 -18.40 -9.47 13.40
C GLY A 21 -18.41 -9.15 14.89
N ALA A 22 -17.39 -8.45 15.41
CA ALA A 22 -17.36 -7.98 16.79
C ALA A 22 -18.12 -6.63 16.92
N GLY A 23 -19.45 -6.69 17.01
CA GLY A 23 -20.29 -5.54 17.33
C GLY A 23 -20.75 -4.71 16.12
N SER A 24 -20.85 -3.38 16.30
CA SER A 24 -21.47 -2.47 15.33
C SER A 24 -20.55 -2.14 14.13
N PRO A 25 -21.10 -2.01 12.90
CA PRO A 25 -20.35 -1.58 11.71
C PRO A 25 -19.60 -0.26 11.88
N ALA A 26 -20.18 0.68 12.64
CA ALA A 26 -19.55 1.97 12.91
C ALA A 26 -18.28 1.85 13.76
N ALA A 27 -18.30 0.95 14.76
CA ALA A 27 -17.14 0.68 15.60
C ALA A 27 -16.03 -0.03 14.82
N ALA A 28 -16.40 -0.94 13.91
CA ALA A 28 -15.44 -1.61 13.03
C ALA A 28 -14.75 -0.61 12.09
N LEU A 29 -15.49 0.32 11.48
CA LEU A 29 -14.94 1.38 10.64
C LEU A 29 -14.00 2.32 11.42
N ALA A 30 -14.41 2.75 12.61
CA ALA A 30 -13.58 3.59 13.48
C ALA A 30 -12.26 2.88 13.86
N MET A 31 -12.31 1.57 14.14
CA MET A 31 -11.12 0.79 14.45
C MET A 31 -10.18 0.64 13.26
N VAL A 32 -10.72 0.34 12.07
CA VAL A 32 -9.92 0.28 10.84
C VAL A 32 -9.28 1.63 10.54
N PHE A 33 -10.03 2.72 10.68
CA PHE A 33 -9.51 4.07 10.51
C PHE A 33 -8.33 4.35 11.44
N LYS A 34 -8.46 4.04 12.74
CA LYS A 34 -7.37 4.24 13.71
C LYS A 34 -6.14 3.35 13.46
N LEU A 35 -6.34 2.13 12.96
CA LEU A 35 -5.23 1.27 12.55
C LEU A 35 -4.48 1.85 11.34
N VAL A 36 -5.19 2.40 10.36
CA VAL A 36 -4.59 3.08 9.19
C VAL A 36 -3.89 4.37 9.61
N GLU A 37 -4.50 5.18 10.48
CA GLU A 37 -3.90 6.41 11.03
C GLU A 37 -2.59 6.12 11.77
N SER A 38 -2.57 5.08 12.61
CA SER A 38 -1.37 4.63 13.33
C SER A 38 -0.28 4.10 12.39
N ALA A 39 -0.69 3.44 11.30
CA ALA A 39 0.24 2.95 10.28
C ALA A 39 0.82 4.09 9.43
N GLN A 40 0.02 5.11 9.11
CA GLN A 40 0.43 6.29 8.35
C GLN A 40 1.60 7.02 9.02
N ALA A 41 1.58 7.20 10.34
CA ALA A 41 2.67 7.84 11.09
C ALA A 41 4.02 7.11 10.96
N ARG A 42 3.99 5.80 10.63
CA ARG A 42 5.18 4.95 10.45
C ARG A 42 5.59 4.83 8.97
N TRP A 43 4.77 5.29 8.04
CA TRP A 43 5.04 5.17 6.60
C TRP A 43 5.81 6.39 6.11
N ARG A 44 6.89 6.14 5.37
CA ARG A 44 7.57 7.19 4.63
C ARG A 44 6.66 7.62 3.47
N ALA A 45 6.52 8.92 3.26
CA ALA A 45 5.80 9.44 2.10
C ALA A 45 6.34 8.81 0.81
N ILE A 46 5.44 8.47 -0.12
CA ILE A 46 5.84 7.87 -1.40
C ILE A 46 6.57 8.96 -2.20
N THR A 47 7.90 8.88 -2.23
CA THR A 47 8.76 9.83 -2.95
C THR A 47 8.50 9.85 -4.47
N GLY A 48 7.82 8.82 -5.00
CA GLY A 48 7.47 8.66 -6.41
C GLY A 48 6.01 9.01 -6.77
N ALA A 49 5.34 9.92 -6.06
CA ALA A 49 3.94 10.26 -6.37
C ALA A 49 3.71 10.71 -7.84
N HIS A 50 4.70 11.32 -8.47
CA HIS A 50 4.69 11.70 -9.90
C HIS A 50 4.75 10.48 -10.85
N LEU A 51 5.08 9.29 -10.36
CA LEU A 51 5.08 8.02 -11.12
C LEU A 51 3.73 7.29 -11.06
N VAL A 52 2.81 7.74 -10.20
CA VAL A 52 1.45 7.17 -10.11
C VAL A 52 0.70 7.16 -11.44
N PRO A 53 0.79 8.20 -12.31
CA PRO A 53 0.19 8.15 -13.65
C PRO A 53 0.75 7.00 -14.49
N LEU A 54 2.05 6.71 -14.39
CA LEU A 54 2.72 5.63 -15.15
C LEU A 54 2.27 4.24 -14.66
N VAL A 55 2.04 4.10 -13.36
CA VAL A 55 1.43 2.89 -12.76
C VAL A 55 -0.01 2.72 -13.25
N ARG A 56 -0.80 3.80 -13.34
CA ARG A 56 -2.17 3.76 -13.87
C ARG A 56 -2.24 3.35 -15.34
N THR A 57 -1.22 3.68 -16.12
CA THR A 57 -1.07 3.22 -17.51
C THR A 57 -0.46 1.82 -17.64
N SER A 58 -0.35 1.07 -16.53
CA SER A 58 0.17 -0.31 -16.49
C SER A 58 1.60 -0.46 -17.02
N VAL A 59 2.44 0.57 -16.86
CA VAL A 59 3.88 0.45 -17.15
C VAL A 59 4.50 -0.50 -16.14
N ARG A 60 5.40 -1.39 -16.58
CA ARG A 60 6.05 -2.35 -15.69
C ARG A 60 7.01 -1.62 -14.75
N PHE A 61 6.85 -1.87 -13.47
CA PHE A 61 7.78 -1.48 -12.42
C PHE A 61 8.37 -2.75 -11.81
N GLU A 62 9.70 -2.80 -11.70
CA GLU A 62 10.39 -3.86 -10.97
C GLU A 62 11.03 -3.24 -9.74
N SER A 63 10.63 -3.73 -8.56
CA SER A 63 11.14 -3.23 -7.26
C SER A 63 11.08 -1.72 -7.07
N GLY A 64 10.10 -1.04 -7.67
CA GLY A 64 9.92 0.42 -7.59
C GLY A 64 10.71 1.25 -8.61
N VAL A 65 11.44 0.60 -9.52
CA VAL A 65 12.10 1.25 -10.66
C VAL A 65 11.25 1.02 -11.91
N LEU A 66 11.07 2.08 -12.71
CA LEU A 66 10.44 1.96 -14.02
C LEU A 66 11.30 1.01 -14.86
N ALA A 67 10.75 -0.14 -15.27
CA ALA A 67 11.43 -1.03 -16.20
C ALA A 67 11.37 -0.36 -17.58
N GLU A 68 12.32 0.54 -17.85
CA GLU A 68 12.52 1.07 -19.18
C GLU A 68 12.80 -0.11 -20.11
N ARG A 69 11.99 -0.24 -21.17
CA ARG A 69 12.35 -1.11 -22.28
C ARG A 69 13.75 -0.67 -22.69
N SER A 70 14.76 -1.52 -22.50
CA SER A 70 16.04 -1.37 -23.16
C SER A 70 15.76 -1.43 -24.66
N ARG A 71 15.45 -0.28 -25.26
CA ARG A 71 15.62 -0.09 -26.68
C ARG A 71 17.12 0.11 -26.84
N GLY A 72 17.84 -1.01 -26.77
CA GLY A 72 19.15 -1.09 -27.39
C GLY A 72 18.97 -0.65 -28.82
N ALA A 73 19.63 0.43 -29.17
CA ALA A 73 19.85 0.80 -30.55
C ALA A 73 20.69 -0.32 -31.20
N ALA A 74 20.09 -1.04 -32.14
CA ALA A 74 20.64 -1.53 -33.41
C ALA A 74 19.60 -2.45 -34.07
#